data_AF-A0AAP4EE42-F1
#
_entry.id   AF-A0AAP4EE42-F1
#
_cell.length_a   1.000
_cell.length_b   1.000
_cell.length_c   1.000
_cell.angle_alpha   90.00
_cell.angle_beta   90.00
_cell.angle_gamma   90.00
#
_symmetry.space_group_name_H-M   'P 1'
#
loop_
_entity.id
_entity.type
_entity.pdbx_description
1 polymer ?
#
loop_
_entity_poly.entity_id
_entity_poly.type
_entity_poly.pdbx_seq_one_letter_code
_entity_poly.pdbx_strand_id
1 'polypeptide(L)'
;MGRQNYDEFLEKSVDRIKTMVSDGLTDKEISEKLGISYSTWKNKKAKNKVIRDAIEEVKDTRNQEVEEALFKNCKGYHYYEQVPIKVKEEVVNEKGTVLTVERVVVSNVKKWKPADLAAQKYWLNNRKKATWKEDPNKVENDRKALKLKEKELNSKIIE
;
A
#
# COMPACT_ATOMS: atom_id res chain seq x y z
N MET A 1 29.52 -24.31 -23.28
CA MET A 1 28.08 -24.02 -23.11
C MET A 1 27.92 -22.51 -23.01
N GLY A 2 27.23 -21.89 -23.98
CA GLY A 2 27.07 -20.43 -24.03
C GLY A 2 26.42 -19.92 -22.75
N ARG A 3 26.94 -18.84 -22.17
CA ARG A 3 26.30 -18.17 -21.03
C ARG A 3 24.88 -17.82 -21.45
N GLN A 4 23.90 -18.48 -20.84
CA GLN A 4 22.50 -18.13 -21.02
C GLN A 4 22.36 -16.64 -20.70
N ASN A 5 21.91 -15.85 -21.68
CA ASN A 5 21.80 -14.41 -21.54
C ASN A 5 20.57 -14.09 -20.68
N TYR A 6 20.72 -14.25 -19.36
CA TYR A 6 19.66 -13.97 -18.40
C TYR A 6 19.16 -12.53 -18.48
N ASP A 7 19.98 -11.57 -18.95
CA ASP A 7 19.53 -10.18 -19.11
C ASP A 7 18.46 -10.08 -20.20
N GLU A 8 18.69 -10.68 -21.36
CA GLU A 8 17.73 -10.66 -22.46
C GLU A 8 16.43 -11.40 -22.11
N PHE A 9 16.53 -12.53 -21.38
CA PHE A 9 15.35 -13.25 -20.88
C PHE A 9 14.53 -12.40 -19.89
N LEU A 10 15.21 -11.71 -18.97
CA LEU A 10 14.57 -10.85 -17.99
C LEU A 10 13.93 -9.63 -18.65
N GLU A 11 14.62 -9.01 -19.61
CA GLU A 11 14.10 -7.87 -20.39
C GLU A 11 12.83 -8.23 -21.17
N LYS A 12 12.79 -9.43 -21.77
CA LYS A 12 11.57 -9.97 -22.41
C LYS A 12 10.45 -10.28 -21.41
N SER A 13 10.80 -10.49 -20.14
CA SER A 13 9.87 -10.85 -19.07
C SER A 13 9.51 -9.67 -18.16
N VAL A 14 9.87 -8.43 -18.53
CA VAL A 14 9.66 -7.22 -17.71
C VAL A 14 8.20 -7.05 -17.32
N ASP A 15 7.26 -7.22 -18.25
CA ASP A 15 5.83 -7.05 -17.96
C ASP A 15 5.34 -8.07 -16.94
N ARG A 16 5.77 -9.33 -17.08
CA ARG A 16 5.46 -10.38 -16.11
C ARG A 16 6.04 -10.06 -14.72
N ILE A 17 7.24 -9.49 -14.67
CA ILE A 17 7.88 -9.05 -13.42
C ILE A 17 7.09 -7.90 -12.79
N LYS A 18 6.67 -6.91 -13.58
CA LYS A 18 5.82 -5.80 -13.11
C LYS A 18 4.53 -6.32 -12.49
N THR A 19 3.84 -7.26 -13.14
CA THR A 19 2.63 -7.88 -12.60
C THR A 19 2.91 -8.59 -11.28
N MET A 20 3.96 -9.43 -11.21
CA MET A 20 4.30 -10.15 -9.96
C MET A 20 4.64 -9.19 -8.80
N VAL A 21 5.31 -8.07 -9.09
CA VAL A 21 5.64 -7.04 -8.08
C VAL A 21 4.40 -6.26 -7.65
N SER A 22 3.48 -6.01 -8.59
CA SER A 22 2.19 -5.37 -8.31
C SER A 22 1.35 -6.25 -7.38
N ASP A 23 1.30 -7.56 -7.65
CA ASP A 23 0.66 -8.58 -6.82
C ASP A 23 1.32 -8.75 -5.43
N GLY A 24 2.49 -8.14 -5.22
CA GLY A 24 3.18 -8.15 -3.93
C GLY A 24 4.03 -9.40 -3.66
N LEU A 25 4.43 -10.14 -4.71
CA LEU A 25 5.30 -11.31 -4.56
C LEU A 25 6.68 -10.91 -4.03
N THR A 26 7.27 -11.81 -3.25
CA THR A 26 8.63 -11.69 -2.74
C THR A 26 9.67 -11.99 -3.81
N ASP A 27 10.89 -11.47 -3.65
CA ASP A 27 12.00 -11.76 -4.57
C ASP A 27 12.29 -13.27 -4.72
N LYS A 28 12.00 -14.06 -3.69
CA LYS A 28 12.15 -15.52 -3.72
C LYS A 28 11.11 -16.15 -4.65
N GLU A 29 9.83 -15.83 -4.47
CA GLU A 29 8.73 -16.33 -5.30
C GLU A 29 8.87 -15.87 -6.76
N ILE A 30 9.32 -14.63 -6.99
CA ILE A 30 9.63 -14.13 -8.34
C ILE A 30 10.74 -14.97 -8.99
N SER A 31 11.82 -15.26 -8.27
CA SER A 31 12.91 -16.09 -8.80
C SER A 31 12.46 -17.52 -9.14
N GLU A 32 11.62 -18.12 -8.29
CA GLU A 32 11.04 -19.45 -8.52
C GLU A 32 10.11 -19.46 -9.75
N LYS A 33 9.21 -18.46 -9.88
CA LYS A 33 8.30 -18.33 -11.03
C LYS A 33 9.01 -18.05 -12.36
N LEU A 34 10.17 -17.41 -12.31
CA LEU A 34 11.03 -17.14 -13.46
C LEU A 34 11.96 -18.32 -13.80
N GLY A 35 12.04 -19.35 -12.95
CA GLY A 35 12.92 -20.50 -13.16
C GLY A 35 14.41 -20.17 -13.03
N ILE A 36 14.75 -19.11 -12.27
CA ILE A 36 16.13 -18.68 -12.05
C ILE A 36 16.51 -18.83 -10.57
N SER A 37 17.78 -19.10 -10.30
CA SER A 37 18.22 -19.13 -8.90
C SER A 37 18.09 -17.75 -8.24
N TYR A 38 17.75 -17.74 -6.95
CA TYR A 38 17.60 -16.51 -6.16
C TYR A 38 18.86 -15.63 -6.19
N SER A 39 20.05 -16.24 -6.17
CA SER A 39 21.33 -15.52 -6.29
C SER A 39 21.51 -14.83 -7.64
N THR A 40 21.03 -15.46 -8.72
CA THR A 40 21.02 -14.86 -10.06
C THR A 40 20.02 -13.71 -10.13
N TRP A 41 18.80 -13.90 -9.63
CA TRP A 41 17.79 -12.84 -9.56
C TRP A 41 18.31 -11.60 -8.83
N LYS A 42 18.86 -11.78 -7.63
CA LYS A 42 19.39 -10.67 -6.82
C LYS A 42 20.50 -9.91 -7.55
N ASN A 43 21.42 -10.63 -8.20
CA ASN A 43 22.48 -10.01 -9.00
C ASN A 43 21.93 -9.25 -10.22
N LYS A 44 20.98 -9.84 -10.95
CA LYS A 44 20.42 -9.22 -12.16
C LYS A 44 19.51 -8.05 -11.84
N LYS A 45 18.68 -8.13 -10.81
CA LYS A 45 17.88 -7.01 -10.29
C LYS A 45 18.74 -5.79 -9.94
N ALA A 46 19.94 -6.01 -9.41
CA ALA A 46 20.87 -4.92 -9.07
C ALA A 46 21.61 -4.34 -10.29
N LYS A 47 21.90 -5.16 -11.31
CA LYS A 47 22.74 -4.78 -12.47
C LYS A 47 21.95 -4.34 -13.69
N ASN A 48 20.77 -4.92 -13.91
CA ASN A 48 19.93 -4.61 -15.07
C ASN A 48 19.06 -3.39 -14.77
N LYS A 49 19.36 -2.28 -15.45
CA LYS A 49 18.65 -1.01 -15.29
C LYS A 49 17.17 -1.13 -15.66
N VAL A 50 16.83 -1.85 -16.74
CA VAL A 50 15.44 -2.01 -17.20
C VAL A 50 14.57 -2.68 -16.13
N ILE A 51 15.08 -3.75 -15.53
CA ILE A 51 14.37 -4.48 -14.47
C ILE A 51 14.23 -3.63 -13.21
N ARG A 52 15.31 -2.94 -12.82
CA ARG A 52 15.29 -2.09 -11.64
C ARG A 52 14.29 -0.95 -11.80
N ASP A 53 14.34 -0.26 -12.93
CA ASP A 53 13.47 0.89 -13.21
C ASP A 53 11.99 0.41 -13.31
N ALA A 54 11.74 -0.77 -13.89
CA ALA A 54 10.40 -1.38 -13.92
C ALA A 54 9.85 -1.72 -12.53
N ILE A 55 10.70 -2.22 -11.62
CA ILE A 55 10.30 -2.50 -10.23
C ILE A 55 10.00 -1.20 -9.48
N GLU A 56 10.82 -0.17 -9.70
CA GLU A 56 10.64 1.12 -9.04
C GLU A 56 9.36 1.82 -9.51
N GLU A 57 9.06 1.79 -10.81
CA GLU A 57 7.81 2.32 -11.38
C GLU A 57 6.57 1.71 -10.71
N VAL A 58 6.56 0.39 -10.49
CA VAL A 58 5.44 -0.29 -9.81
C VAL A 58 5.33 0.14 -8.34
N LYS A 59 6.47 0.30 -7.65
CA LYS A 59 6.45 0.77 -6.25
C LYS A 59 5.97 2.21 -6.16
N ASP A 60 6.40 3.07 -7.06
CA ASP A 60 5.98 4.46 -7.13
C ASP A 60 4.49 4.58 -7.42
N THR A 61 3.98 3.77 -8.34
CA THR A 61 2.54 3.68 -8.63
C THR A 61 1.75 3.27 -7.38
N ARG A 62 2.20 2.23 -6.67
CA ARG A 62 1.55 1.79 -5.41
C ARG A 62 1.62 2.85 -4.32
N ASN A 63 2.74 3.55 -4.20
CA ASN A 63 2.88 4.66 -3.27
C ASN A 63 1.89 5.79 -3.63
N GLN A 64 1.76 6.11 -4.92
CA GLN A 64 0.82 7.11 -5.40
C GLN A 64 -0.63 6.72 -5.09
N GLU A 65 -1.04 5.47 -5.31
CA GLU A 65 -2.39 4.99 -4.96
C GLU A 65 -2.69 5.16 -3.46
N VAL A 66 -1.71 4.87 -2.60
CA VAL A 66 -1.83 5.08 -1.15
C VAL A 66 -1.92 6.56 -0.82
N GLU A 67 -1.11 7.41 -1.46
CA GLU A 67 -1.19 8.87 -1.29
C GLU A 67 -2.55 9.42 -1.72
N GLU A 68 -3.11 8.94 -2.82
CA GLU A 68 -4.44 9.33 -3.29
C GLU A 68 -5.55 8.90 -2.32
N ALA A 69 -5.46 7.67 -1.80
CA ALA A 69 -6.38 7.18 -0.77
C ALA A 69 -6.29 8.00 0.53
N LEU A 70 -5.06 8.33 0.96
CA LEU A 70 -4.82 9.20 2.11
C LEU A 70 -5.40 10.60 1.87
N PHE A 71 -5.18 11.19 0.69
CA PHE A 71 -5.73 12.50 0.34
C PHE A 71 -7.26 12.52 0.35
N LYS A 72 -7.91 11.44 -0.11
CA LYS A 72 -9.36 11.26 0.02
C LYS A 72 -9.78 11.22 1.50
N ASN A 73 -9.07 10.45 2.35
CA ASN A 73 -9.33 10.42 3.79
C ASN A 73 -9.14 11.81 4.45
N CYS A 74 -8.15 12.60 4.02
CA CYS A 74 -7.93 13.96 4.54
C CYS A 74 -9.07 14.94 4.22
N LYS A 75 -9.77 14.76 3.09
CA LYS A 75 -10.89 15.62 2.67
C LYS A 75 -12.26 15.09 3.10
N GLY A 76 -12.37 13.79 3.33
CA GLY A 76 -13.64 13.10 3.34
C GLY A 76 -14.12 12.77 1.93
N TYR A 77 -14.93 11.73 1.80
CA TYR A 77 -15.49 11.29 0.52
C TYR A 77 -16.82 10.55 0.70
N HIS A 78 -17.60 10.52 -0.37
CA HIS A 78 -18.79 9.69 -0.44
C HIS A 78 -18.40 8.27 -0.86
N TYR A 79 -19.02 7.27 -0.24
CA TYR A 79 -18.89 5.87 -0.64
C TYR A 79 -20.27 5.21 -0.64
N TYR A 80 -20.39 4.11 -1.38
CA TYR A 80 -21.60 3.29 -1.38
C TYR A 80 -21.37 2.06 -0.51
N GLU A 81 -22.31 1.80 0.38
CA GLU A 81 -22.33 0.58 1.19
C GLU A 81 -23.46 -0.32 0.70
N GLN A 82 -23.15 -1.59 0.45
CA GLN A 82 -24.12 -2.61 0.09
C GLN A 82 -24.83 -3.08 1.36
N VAL A 83 -26.08 -2.69 1.53
CA VAL A 83 -26.90 -3.07 2.69
C VAL A 83 -27.99 -4.04 2.21
N PRO A 84 -28.14 -5.21 2.86
CA PRO A 84 -29.25 -6.10 2.57
C PRO A 84 -30.54 -5.49 3.13
N ILE A 85 -31.49 -5.19 2.24
CA ILE A 85 -32.82 -4.69 2.60
C ILE A 85 -33.82 -5.80 2.34
N LYS A 86 -34.67 -6.10 3.33
CA LYS A 86 -35.80 -7.00 3.17
C LYS A 86 -36.93 -6.25 2.46
N VAL A 87 -37.27 -6.70 1.27
CA VAL A 87 -38.38 -6.16 0.47
C VAL A 87 -39.51 -7.17 0.49
N LYS A 88 -40.71 -6.71 0.85
CA LYS A 88 -41.95 -7.48 0.73
C LYS A 88 -42.54 -7.18 -0.64
N GLU A 89 -42.71 -8.21 -1.46
CA GLU A 89 -43.42 -8.10 -2.72
C GLU A 89 -44.72 -8.90 -2.65
N GLU A 90 -45.79 -8.27 -3.09
CA GLU A 90 -47.08 -8.94 -3.26
C GLU A 90 -47.12 -9.54 -4.66
N VAL A 91 -47.04 -10.86 -4.74
CA VAL A 91 -47.13 -11.60 -5.99
C VAL A 91 -48.52 -12.23 -6.06
N VAL A 92 -49.27 -11.90 -7.11
CA VAL A 92 -50.58 -12.50 -7.36
C VAL A 92 -50.36 -13.87 -7.99
N ASN A 93 -50.84 -14.92 -7.33
CA ASN A 93 -50.78 -16.27 -7.88
C ASN A 93 -51.83 -16.45 -8.99
N GLU A 94 -51.70 -17.47 -9.84
CA GLU A 94 -52.63 -17.75 -10.97
C GLU A 94 -54.11 -17.90 -10.55
N LYS A 95 -54.37 -18.11 -9.26
CA LYS A 95 -55.70 -18.23 -8.64
C LYS A 95 -56.25 -16.91 -8.05
N GLY A 96 -55.59 -15.77 -8.29
CA GLY A 96 -56.02 -14.46 -7.81
C GLY A 96 -55.76 -14.20 -6.32
N THR A 97 -55.05 -15.10 -5.61
CA THR A 97 -54.65 -14.90 -4.22
C THR A 97 -53.37 -14.07 -4.15
N VAL A 98 -53.38 -12.99 -3.37
CA VAL A 98 -52.20 -12.14 -3.11
C VAL A 98 -51.31 -12.85 -2.09
N LEU A 99 -50.10 -13.23 -2.50
CA LEU A 99 -49.07 -13.79 -1.63
C LEU A 99 -48.02 -12.74 -1.31
N THR A 100 -47.73 -12.51 -0.04
CA THR A 100 -46.61 -11.65 0.36
C THR A 100 -45.33 -12.50 0.42
N VAL A 101 -44.41 -12.26 -0.51
CA VAL A 101 -43.09 -12.91 -0.56
C VAL A 101 -42.04 -11.95 -0.01
N GLU A 102 -41.25 -12.41 0.95
CA GLU A 102 -40.09 -11.66 1.48
C GLU A 102 -38.83 -12.02 0.67
N ARG A 103 -38.22 -11.02 0.02
CA ARG A 103 -36.92 -11.17 -0.66
C ARG A 103 -35.86 -10.24 -0.07
N VAL A 104 -34.61 -10.72 0.01
CA VAL A 104 -33.47 -9.89 0.42
C VAL A 104 -32.85 -9.30 -0.83
N VAL A 105 -32.89 -7.97 -0.98
CA VAL A 105 -32.26 -7.24 -2.09
C VAL A 105 -31.07 -6.47 -1.55
N VAL A 106 -29.92 -6.58 -2.22
CA VAL A 106 -28.74 -5.77 -1.90
C VAL A 106 -28.92 -4.40 -2.53
N SER A 107 -28.96 -3.35 -1.70
CA SER A 107 -29.10 -1.96 -2.16
C SER A 107 -27.84 -1.15 -1.84
N ASN A 108 -27.46 -0.26 -2.75
CA ASN A 108 -26.32 0.64 -2.59
C ASN A 108 -26.76 1.93 -1.89
N VAL A 109 -26.38 2.10 -0.62
CA VAL A 109 -26.68 3.31 0.15
C VAL A 109 -25.49 4.26 0.09
N LYS A 110 -25.69 5.49 -0.38
CA LYS A 110 -24.66 6.53 -0.41
C LYS A 110 -24.42 7.07 1.01
N LYS A 111 -23.22 6.90 1.54
CA LYS A 111 -22.78 7.42 2.84
C LYS A 111 -21.65 8.43 2.67
N TRP A 112 -21.53 9.34 3.64
CA TRP A 112 -20.44 10.30 3.72
C TRP A 112 -19.45 9.85 4.78
N LYS A 113 -18.17 9.71 4.41
CA LYS A 113 -17.07 9.59 5.36
C LYS A 113 -16.51 11.00 5.62
N PRO A 114 -16.60 11.52 6.86
CA PRO A 114 -16.00 12.82 7.18
C PRO A 114 -14.48 12.74 7.05
N ALA A 115 -13.86 13.92 6.93
CA ALA A 115 -12.42 14.03 6.94
C ALA A 115 -11.83 13.48 8.24
N ASP A 116 -10.73 12.73 8.10
CA ASP A 116 -10.03 12.14 9.23
C ASP A 116 -8.92 13.09 9.73
N LEU A 117 -9.06 13.57 10.98
CA LEU A 117 -8.12 14.49 11.61
C LEU A 117 -6.71 13.89 11.74
N ALA A 118 -6.60 12.59 12.04
CA ALA A 118 -5.31 11.92 12.15
C ALA A 118 -4.62 11.83 10.79
N ALA A 119 -5.38 11.54 9.73
CA ALA A 119 -4.87 11.56 8.35
C ALA A 119 -4.39 12.97 7.94
N GLN A 120 -5.17 14.01 8.25
CA GLN A 120 -4.78 15.40 7.99
C GLN A 120 -3.49 15.79 8.73
N LYS A 121 -3.42 15.49 10.03
CA LYS A 121 -2.25 15.75 10.86
C LYS A 121 -1.02 15.02 10.33
N TYR A 122 -1.16 13.75 9.96
CA TYR A 122 -0.08 12.96 9.38
C TYR A 122 0.42 13.54 8.06
N TRP A 123 -0.51 13.90 7.15
CA TRP A 123 -0.18 14.53 5.87
C TRP A 123 0.57 15.86 6.04
N LEU A 124 0.06 16.73 6.91
CA LEU A 124 0.65 18.04 7.19
C LEU A 124 2.01 17.92 7.87
N ASN A 125 2.14 17.01 8.85
CA ASN A 125 3.41 16.73 9.51
C ASN A 125 4.46 16.22 8.55
N ASN A 126 4.10 15.45 7.52
CA ASN A 126 5.06 14.95 6.55
C ASN A 126 5.41 15.96 5.47
N ARG A 127 4.42 16.69 4.93
CA ARG A 127 4.60 17.59 3.78
C ARG A 127 5.02 19.01 4.18
N LYS A 128 4.64 19.47 5.37
CA LYS A 128 4.94 20.81 5.92
C LYS A 128 5.53 20.70 7.33
N LYS A 129 6.57 19.87 7.47
CA LYS A 129 7.30 19.60 8.72
C LYS A 129 7.66 20.86 9.51
N ALA A 130 8.07 21.93 8.83
CA ALA A 130 8.50 23.17 9.49
C ALA A 130 7.36 23.89 10.23
N THR A 131 6.14 23.81 9.71
CA THR A 131 4.98 24.57 10.24
C THR A 131 4.11 23.73 11.17
N TRP A 132 4.03 22.41 10.93
CA TRP A 132 3.07 21.54 11.62
C TRP A 132 3.70 20.57 12.63
N LYS A 133 5.03 20.56 12.78
CA LYS A 133 5.70 19.71 13.78
C LYS A 133 5.10 19.95 15.17
N GLU A 134 4.65 18.88 15.82
CA GLU A 134 4.13 18.96 17.20
C GLU A 134 5.20 19.47 18.19
N ASP A 135 6.46 19.11 17.96
CA ASP A 135 7.58 19.60 18.74
C ASP A 135 8.78 19.88 17.81
N PRO A 136 9.05 21.18 17.53
CA PRO A 136 10.22 21.61 16.77
C PRO A 136 11.53 21.03 17.28
N ASN A 137 11.70 20.97 18.61
CA ASN A 137 12.97 20.77 19.31
C ASN A 137 13.20 19.35 19.81
N LYS A 138 12.16 18.49 19.85
CA LYS A 138 12.26 17.10 20.34
C LYS A 138 13.44 16.32 19.77
N VAL A 139 13.59 16.32 18.44
CA VAL A 139 14.67 15.59 17.75
C VAL A 139 16.05 16.13 18.12
N GLU A 140 16.17 17.44 18.34
CA GLU A 140 17.43 18.05 18.75
C GLU A 140 17.75 17.72 20.22
N ASN A 141 16.74 17.76 21.08
CA ASN A 141 16.85 17.40 22.49
C ASN A 141 17.20 15.91 22.67
N ASP A 142 16.55 15.01 21.93
CA ASP A 142 16.85 13.58 21.91
C ASP A 142 18.29 13.32 21.44
N ARG A 143 18.74 14.04 20.41
CA ARG A 143 20.13 13.95 19.93
C ARG A 143 21.13 14.45 20.98
N LYS A 144 20.82 15.54 21.71
CA LYS A 144 21.65 16.04 22.81
C LYS A 144 21.69 15.03 23.97
N ALA A 145 20.56 14.44 24.32
CA ALA A 145 20.47 13.41 25.35
C ALA A 145 21.26 12.14 25.00
N LEU A 146 21.18 11.68 23.74
CA LEU A 146 21.99 10.55 23.24
C LEU A 146 23.49 10.84 23.34
N LYS A 147 23.93 12.03 22.91
CA LYS A 147 25.33 12.44 23.03
C LYS A 147 25.80 12.50 24.48
N LEU A 148 24.95 12.92 25.41
CA LEU A 148 25.28 12.94 26.83
C LEU A 148 25.44 11.50 27.38
N LYS A 149 24.51 10.60 27.03
CA LYS A 149 24.61 9.17 27.38
C LYS A 149 25.84 8.48 26.79
N GLU A 150 26.20 8.78 25.54
CA GLU A 150 27.43 8.27 24.92
C GLU A 150 28.68 8.72 25.69
N LYS A 151 28.72 9.99 26.12
CA LYS A 151 29.83 10.51 26.94
C LYS A 151 29.90 9.85 28.31
N GLU A 152 28.77 9.67 28.99
CA GLU A 152 28.70 8.98 30.27
C GLU A 152 29.11 7.50 30.17
N LEU A 153 28.71 6.82 29.08
CA LEU A 153 29.11 5.44 28.85
C LEU A 153 30.62 5.34 28.60
N ASN A 154 31.16 6.22 27.77
CA ASN A 154 32.60 6.24 27.48
C ASN A 154 33.43 6.58 28.73
N SER A 155 32.97 7.47 29.61
CA SER A 155 33.68 7.75 30.86
C SER A 155 33.68 6.57 31.82
N LYS A 156 32.58 5.78 31.88
CA LYS A 156 32.48 4.57 32.72
C LYS A 156 33.25 3.37 32.20
N ILE A 157 33.63 3.36 30.92
CA ILE A 157 34.46 2.30 30.31
C ILE A 157 35.95 2.56 30.56
N ILE A 158 36.32 3.80 30.85
CA ILE A 158 37.71 4.23 31.06
C ILE A 158 38.10 4.15 32.56
N GLU A 159 37.13 4.07 33.47
CA GLU A 159 37.31 3.69 34.88
C GLU A 159 37.26 2.16 35.08
#